data_AF-A0A8T5DKL7-F1
#
_entry.id   AF-A0A8T5DKL7-F1
#
_cell.length_a   1.000
_cell.length_b   1.000
_cell.length_c   1.000
_cell.angle_alpha   90.00
_cell.angle_beta   90.00
_cell.angle_gamma   90.00
#
_symmetry.space_group_name_H-M   'P 1'
#
loop_
_entity.id
_entity.type
_entity.pdbx_description
1 polymer ?
#
loop_
_entity_poly.entity_id
_entity_poly.type
_entity_poly.pdbx_seq_one_letter_code
_entity_poly.pdbx_strand_id
1 'polypeptide(L)' 'MPKNHTIRFRITKDQHEQIKYLANKNGFSYVSDFVRTVLFSKNELIESKIIETNKIVKKLLEVNNGRF' A
#
# COMPACT_ATOMS: atom_id res chain seq x y z
N MET A 1 -16.88 16.72 -12.64
CA MET A 1 -16.77 16.28 -11.24
C MET A 1 -15.64 15.27 -11.12
N PRO A 2 -14.72 15.40 -10.15
CA PRO A 2 -13.70 14.38 -9.90
C PRO A 2 -14.38 13.04 -9.57
N LYS A 3 -13.92 11.95 -10.19
CA LYS A 3 -14.41 10.59 -9.90
C LYS A 3 -13.64 10.05 -8.70
N ASN A 4 -14.36 9.71 -7.63
CA ASN A 4 -13.76 9.06 -6.47
C ASN A 4 -13.64 7.55 -6.76
N HIS A 5 -12.43 7.02 -6.63
CA HIS A 5 -12.16 5.59 -6.76
C HIS A 5 -11.88 4.99 -5.39
N THR A 6 -12.62 3.94 -5.04
CA THR A 6 -12.38 3.17 -3.81
C THR A 6 -11.56 1.94 -4.12
N ILE A 7 -10.44 1.75 -3.41
CA ILE A 7 -9.62 0.55 -3.49
C ILE A 7 -9.81 -0.23 -2.19
N ARG A 8 -10.06 -1.53 -2.29
CA ARG A 8 -10.19 -2.44 -1.14
C ARG A 8 -9.13 -3.52 -1.22
N PHE A 9 -8.46 -3.78 -0.10
CA PHE A 9 -7.45 -4.82 0.03
C PHE A 9 -7.97 -5.88 0.98
N ARG A 10 -7.80 -7.15 0.60
CA ARG A 10 -8.01 -8.27 1.53
C ARG A 10 -6.65 -8.63 2.10
N ILE A 11 -6.42 -8.27 3.35
CA ILE A 11 -5.17 -8.51 4.06
C ILE A 11 -5.44 -9.25 5.37
N THR A 12 -4.45 -9.99 5.85
CA THR A 12 -4.50 -10.63 7.16
C THR A 12 -4.32 -9.60 8.28
N LYS A 13 -4.63 -10.00 9.52
CA LYS A 13 -4.41 -9.17 10.70
C LYS A 13 -2.93 -8.78 10.86
N ASP A 14 -2.02 -9.73 10.66
CA ASP A 14 -0.58 -9.49 10.82
C ASP A 14 -0.05 -8.51 9.77
N GLN A 15 -0.52 -8.63 8.52
CA GLN A 15 -0.19 -7.67 7.47
C GLN A 15 -0.71 -6.27 7.81
N HIS A 16 -1.91 -6.18 8.37
CA HIS A 16 -2.47 -4.90 8.80
C HIS A 16 -1.63 -4.25 9.91
N GLU A 17 -1.23 -5.01 10.93
CA GLU A 17 -0.37 -4.52 12.01
C GLU A 17 1.00 -4.06 11.49
N GLN A 18 1.61 -4.79 10.55
CA GLN A 18 2.86 -4.38 9.91
C GLN A 18 2.71 -3.07 9.14
N ILE A 19 1.65 -2.93 8.33
CA ILE A 19 1.39 -1.70 7.57
C ILE A 19 1.13 -0.54 8.54
N LYS A 20 0.39 -0.76 9.62
CA LYS A 20 0.11 0.24 10.65
C LYS A 20 1.38 0.69 11.37
N TYR A 21 2.24 -0.25 11.74
CA TYR A 21 3.55 0.06 12.32
C TYR A 21 4.40 0.91 11.37
N LEU A 22 4.46 0.54 10.09
CA LEU A 22 5.19 1.30 9.07
C LEU A 22 4.59 2.70 8.86
N ALA A 23 3.26 2.83 8.84
CA ALA A 23 2.59 4.12 8.74
C ALA A 23 3.00 5.04 9.91
N ASN A 24 2.91 4.54 11.15
CA ASN A 24 3.30 5.28 12.34
C ASN A 24 4.79 5.66 12.32
N LYS A 25 5.67 4.73 11.94
CA LYS A 25 7.12 4.97 11.83
C LYS A 25 7.45 6.08 10.81
N ASN A 26 6.66 6.19 9.74
CA ASN A 26 6.81 7.23 8.73
C ASN A 26 6.01 8.51 9.04
N GLY A 27 5.43 8.63 10.25
CA GLY A 27 4.74 9.83 10.70
C GLY A 27 3.30 9.98 10.20
N PHE A 28 2.70 8.93 9.62
CA PHE A 28 1.32 8.97 9.15
C PHE A 28 0.35 8.60 10.27
N SER A 29 -0.70 9.42 10.43
CA SER A 29 -1.79 9.14 11.37
C SER A 29 -2.76 8.07 10.86
N TYR A 30 -2.88 7.92 9.54
CA TYR A 30 -3.79 6.97 8.92
C TYR A 30 -3.07 6.05 7.94
N VAL A 31 -3.40 4.75 8.02
CA VAL A 31 -2.89 3.73 7.11
C VAL A 31 -3.27 4.02 5.65
N SER A 32 -4.46 4.56 5.40
CA SER A 32 -4.92 4.91 4.06
C SER A 32 -4.02 5.93 3.39
N ASP A 33 -3.55 6.93 4.13
CA ASP A 33 -2.73 8.02 3.60
C ASP A 33 -1.32 7.54 3.32
N PHE A 34 -0.78 6.70 4.20
CA PHE A 34 0.48 6.01 3.97
C PHE A 34 0.40 5.15 2.71
N VAL A 35 -0.60 4.28 2.60
CA VAL A 35 -0.78 3.40 1.44
C VAL A 35 -0.92 4.25 0.17
N ARG A 36 -1.77 5.27 0.16
CA ARG A 36 -1.95 6.18 -0.97
C ARG A 36 -0.66 6.86 -1.40
N THR A 37 0.14 7.33 -0.44
CA THR A 37 1.41 8.00 -0.70
C THR A 37 2.43 7.05 -1.31
N VAL A 38 2.57 5.85 -0.74
CA VAL A 38 3.49 4.84 -1.27
C VAL A 38 3.07 4.42 -2.69
N LEU A 39 1.77 4.24 -2.89
CA LEU A 39 1.17 3.91 -4.18
C LEU A 39 1.44 4.97 -5.26
N PHE A 40 1.34 6.26 -4.92
CA PHE A 40 1.69 7.34 -5.85
C PHE A 40 3.19 7.49 -6.07
N SER A 41 4.00 7.34 -5.01
CA SER A 41 5.47 7.47 -5.10
C SER A 41 6.11 6.45 -6.05
N LYS A 42 5.45 5.30 -6.26
CA LYS A 42 5.93 4.24 -7.16
C LYS A 42 5.47 4.38 -8.61
N ASN A 43 4.71 5.42 -8.96
CA ASN A 43 4.28 5.76 -10.33
C ASN A 43 3.63 4.61 -11.15
N GLU A 44 3.23 3.49 -10.52
CA GLU A 44 2.72 2.28 -11.19
C GLU A 44 1.18 2.23 -11.30
N LEU A 45 0.46 3.29 -10.90
CA LEU A 45 -0.96 3.17 -10.55
C LEU A 45 -2.00 3.88 -11.42
N ILE A 46 -1.63 4.68 -12.42
CA ILE A 46 -2.66 5.34 -13.25
C ILE A 46 -3.05 4.50 -14.47
N GLU A 47 -2.15 3.74 -15.08
CA GLU A 47 -2.46 3.18 -16.42
C GLU A 47 -2.83 1.69 -16.50
N SER A 48 -2.63 0.83 -15.49
CA SER A 48 -2.92 -0.62 -15.73
C SER A 48 -3.34 -1.54 -14.57
N LYS A 49 -3.30 -1.16 -13.28
CA LYS A 49 -3.02 -2.17 -12.23
C LYS A 49 -4.04 -2.44 -11.10
N ILE A 50 -5.33 -2.17 -11.28
CA ILE A 50 -6.33 -2.68 -10.30
C ILE A 50 -6.36 -4.24 -10.27
N ILE A 51 -5.93 -4.90 -11.34
CA ILE A 51 -5.88 -6.37 -11.46
C ILE A 51 -4.69 -7.00 -10.68
N GLU A 52 -3.67 -6.23 -10.29
CA GLU A 52 -2.40 -6.74 -9.72
C GLU A 52 -2.25 -6.53 -8.20
N THR A 53 -3.37 -6.32 -7.50
CA THR A 53 -3.41 -5.85 -6.10
C THR A 53 -2.66 -6.78 -5.11
N ASN A 54 -2.60 -8.09 -5.36
CA ASN A 54 -1.82 -9.03 -4.53
C ASN A 54 -0.29 -8.91 -4.73
N LYS A 55 0.18 -8.59 -5.94
CA LYS A 55 1.61 -8.43 -6.21
C LYS A 55 2.16 -7.15 -5.60
N ILE A 56 1.35 -6.09 -5.52
CA ILE A 56 1.73 -4.83 -4.90
C ILE A 56 1.92 -5.00 -3.38
N VAL A 57 1.01 -5.71 -2.71
CA VAL A 57 1.16 -6.05 -1.28
C VAL A 57 2.42 -6.90 -1.06
N LYS A 58 2.70 -7.88 -1.94
CA LYS A 58 3.93 -8.68 -1.86
C LYS A 58 5.20 -7.83 -2.03
N LYS A 59 5.26 -6.97 -3.04
CA LYS A 59 6.37 -6.02 -3.26
C LYS A 59 6.55 -5.05 -2.08
N LEU A 60 5.48 -4.63 -1.43
CA LEU A 60 5.55 -3.75 -0.24
C LEU A 60 6.21 -4.44 0.95
N LEU A 61 6.00 -5.75 1.10
CA LEU A 61 6.60 -6.57 2.15
C LEU A 61 8.05 -6.94 1.82
N GLU A 62 8.37 -7.22 0.56
CA GLU A 62 9.72 -7.59 0.11
C GLU A 62 10.71 -6.41 0.21
N VAL A 63 10.31 -5.20 -0.20
CA VAL A 63 11.19 -4.00 -0.16
C VAL A 63 11.57 -3.59 1.27
N ASN A 64 10.76 -3.92 2.28
CA ASN A 64 11.04 -3.57 3.67
C ASN A 64 11.78 -4.66 4.47
N ASN A 65 11.88 -5.90 3.95
CA ASN A 65 12.49 -7.03 4.67
C ASN A 65 13.89 -7.42 4.19
N GLY A 66 14.47 -6.73 3.20
CA GLY A 66 15.91 -6.80 2.89
C GLY A 66 16.51 -8.21 2.85
N ARG A 67 15.95 -9.14 2.08
CA ARG A 67 16.59 -10.45 1.80
C ARG A 67 16.17 -11.01 0.44
N PHE A 68 17.18 -11.10 -0.43
CA PHE A 68 17.37 -11.81 -1.71
C PHE A 68 16.16 -12.04 -2.63
#